data_AF-A0A1V4SV44-F1
#
_entry.id   AF-A0A1V4SV44-F1
#
_cell.length_a   1.000
_cell.length_b   1.000
_cell.length_c   1.000
_cell.angle_alpha   90.00
_cell.angle_beta   90.00
_cell.angle_gamma   90.00
#
_symmetry.space_group_name_H-M   'P 1'
#
loop_
_entity.id
_entity.type
_entity.pdbx_description
1 polymer ?
#
loop_
_entity_poly.entity_id
_entity_poly.type
_entity_poly.pdbx_seq_one_letter_code
_entity_poly.pdbx_strand_id
1 'polypeptide(L)'
;MANTLKGIQEEGFDFKGIIFFGLMITKNGVYLLEYNVRMGDPETQFVLHLMESDLFEVIEVAMDERLNEIQVEWKDEVCINVVLESKGYPGKFEKAYEITY
;
A
#
# COMPACT_ATOMS: atom_id res chain seq x y z
N MET A 1 -15.46 0.03 -2.41
CA MET A 1 -14.89 -1.27 -2.79
C MET A 1 -15.79 -2.07 -3.72
N ALA A 2 -17.10 -2.21 -3.45
CA ALA A 2 -18.00 -3.01 -4.29
C ALA A 2 -17.96 -2.67 -5.80
N ASN A 3 -17.86 -1.38 -6.16
CA ASN A 3 -17.77 -0.96 -7.56
C ASN A 3 -16.47 -1.38 -8.24
N THR A 4 -15.33 -1.32 -7.52
CA THR A 4 -14.02 -1.75 -8.03
C THR A 4 -14.04 -3.24 -8.34
N LEU A 5 -14.48 -4.05 -7.37
CA LEU A 5 -14.55 -5.50 -7.51
C LEU A 5 -15.48 -5.90 -8.67
N LYS A 6 -16.66 -5.27 -8.74
CA LYS A 6 -17.61 -5.48 -9.84
C LYS A 6 -16.98 -5.17 -11.19
N GLY A 7 -16.28 -4.04 -11.32
CA GLY A 7 -15.61 -3.67 -12.57
C GLY A 7 -14.53 -4.68 -12.98
N ILE A 8 -13.69 -5.12 -12.03
CA ILE A 8 -12.68 -6.15 -12.27
C ILE A 8 -13.33 -7.44 -12.79
N GLN A 9 -14.45 -7.86 -12.19
CA GLN A 9 -15.19 -9.05 -12.60
C GLN A 9 -15.85 -8.89 -13.98
N GLU A 10 -16.47 -7.75 -14.27
CA GLU A 10 -17.13 -7.47 -15.55
C GLU A 10 -16.12 -7.41 -16.72
N GLU A 11 -14.92 -6.88 -16.47
CA GLU A 11 -13.83 -6.83 -17.45
C GLU A 11 -13.07 -8.17 -17.58
N GLY A 12 -13.36 -9.16 -16.72
CA GLY A 12 -12.63 -10.43 -16.68
C GLY A 12 -11.14 -10.26 -16.36
N PHE A 13 -10.81 -9.24 -15.55
CA PHE A 13 -9.43 -8.90 -15.24
C PHE A 13 -8.90 -9.79 -14.11
N ASP A 14 -8.03 -10.75 -14.44
CA ASP A 14 -7.38 -11.65 -13.48
C ASP A 14 -6.27 -10.92 -12.70
N PHE A 15 -6.68 -10.06 -11.77
CA PHE A 15 -5.77 -9.28 -10.93
C PHE A 15 -5.50 -9.99 -9.60
N LYS A 16 -4.23 -10.35 -9.38
CA LYS A 16 -3.72 -10.85 -8.10
C LYS A 16 -2.60 -9.94 -7.61
N GLY A 17 -2.82 -9.27 -6.49
CA GLY A 17 -1.85 -8.32 -5.95
C GLY A 17 -2.51 -7.31 -5.03
N ILE A 18 -1.84 -6.17 -4.87
CA ILE A 18 -2.26 -5.13 -3.95
C ILE A 18 -2.90 -3.98 -4.73
N ILE A 19 -4.12 -3.63 -4.35
CA ILE A 19 -4.80 -2.42 -4.81
C ILE A 19 -4.71 -1.37 -3.71
N PHE A 20 -3.92 -0.34 -3.93
CA PHE A 20 -3.80 0.80 -3.05
C PHE A 20 -4.70 1.94 -3.55
N PHE A 21 -5.61 2.39 -2.68
CA PHE A 21 -6.59 3.42 -3.00
C PHE A 21 -6.14 4.77 -2.44
N GLY A 22 -5.89 5.74 -3.32
CA GLY A 22 -5.79 7.14 -2.90
C GLY A 22 -7.20 7.68 -2.63
N LEU A 23 -7.55 7.88 -1.36
CA LEU A 23 -8.88 8.32 -0.95
C LEU A 23 -8.85 9.76 -0.42
N MET A 24 -9.88 10.53 -0.75
CA MET A 24 -10.15 11.86 -0.20
C MET A 24 -11.41 11.79 0.68
N ILE A 25 -11.25 12.04 1.97
CA ILE A 25 -12.37 12.10 2.92
C ILE A 25 -12.82 13.55 3.05
N THR A 26 -14.10 13.82 2.74
CA THR A 26 -14.69 15.16 2.80
C THR A 26 -15.98 15.17 3.59
N LYS A 27 -16.53 16.37 3.85
CA LYS A 27 -17.86 16.53 4.45
C LYS A 27 -18.99 15.92 3.61
N ASN A 28 -18.79 15.76 2.29
CA ASN A 28 -19.78 15.24 1.36
C ASN A 28 -19.62 13.73 1.10
N GLY A 29 -18.62 13.09 1.71
CA GLY A 29 -18.33 11.67 1.53
C GLY A 29 -16.87 11.39 1.18
N VAL A 30 -16.59 10.11 0.92
CA VAL A 30 -15.28 9.60 0.52
C VAL A 30 -15.22 9.48 -0.99
N TYR A 31 -14.22 10.10 -1.59
CA TYR A 31 -13.98 10.09 -3.03
C TYR A 31 -12.69 9.33 -3.33
N LEU A 32 -12.72 8.54 -4.38
CA LEU A 32 -11.53 7.89 -4.92
C LEU A 32 -10.79 8.89 -5.83
N LEU A 33 -9.51 9.12 -5.56
CA LEU A 33 -8.63 9.94 -6.38
C LEU A 33 -7.90 9.10 -7.43
N GLU A 34 -7.30 8.00 -6.99
CA GLU A 34 -6.44 7.17 -7.83
C GLU A 34 -6.35 5.72 -7.35
N TYR A 35 -5.94 4.86 -8.28
CA TYR A 35 -5.55 3.49 -8.04
C TYR A 35 -4.04 3.35 -8.23
N ASN A 36 -3.40 2.65 -7.31
CA ASN A 36 -2.08 2.08 -7.52
C ASN A 36 -2.19 0.55 -7.42
N VAL A 37 -1.54 -0.18 -8.33
CA VAL A 37 -1.60 -1.66 -8.42
C VAL A 37 -0.42 -2.34 -7.74
N ARG A 38 0.07 -1.71 -6.68
CA ARG A 38 1.25 -2.06 -5.88
C ARG A 38 1.14 -1.41 -4.50
N MET A 39 2.02 -1.77 -3.57
CA MET A 39 2.10 -1.03 -2.29
C MET A 39 2.65 0.40 -2.49
N GLY A 40 2.19 1.31 -1.63
CA GLY A 40 2.64 2.70 -1.59
C GLY A 40 4.08 2.86 -1.10
N ASP A 41 4.77 3.92 -1.51
CA ASP A 41 6.01 4.39 -0.87
C ASP A 41 5.75 5.86 -0.55
N PRO A 42 5.79 6.29 0.73
CA PRO A 42 6.38 5.63 1.90
C PRO A 42 5.45 4.76 2.77
N GLU A 43 4.29 4.36 2.25
CA GLU A 43 3.26 3.66 3.03
C GLU A 43 3.64 2.23 3.43
N THR A 44 4.33 1.50 2.55
CA THR A 44 4.76 0.12 2.80
C THR A 44 5.55 -0.01 4.08
N GLN A 45 6.46 0.93 4.34
CA GLN A 45 7.41 0.88 5.45
C GLN A 45 6.69 0.84 6.80
N PHE A 46 5.62 1.61 6.99
CA PHE A 46 4.87 1.57 8.25
C PHE A 46 3.78 0.49 8.27
N VAL A 47 3.14 0.18 7.13
CA VAL A 47 2.14 -0.90 7.04
C VAL A 47 2.80 -2.23 7.41
N LEU A 48 3.91 -2.59 6.77
CA LEU A 48 4.59 -3.85 7.06
C LEU A 48 5.21 -3.89 8.46
N HIS A 49 5.58 -2.73 9.03
CA HIS A 49 6.07 -2.69 10.41
C HIS A 49 4.99 -3.05 11.44
N LEU A 50 3.75 -2.61 11.19
CA LEU A 50 2.59 -2.86 12.06
C LEU A 50 1.90 -4.19 11.77
N MET A 51 2.21 -4.87 10.67
CA MET A 51 1.68 -6.20 10.37
C MET A 51 2.29 -7.24 11.31
N GLU A 52 1.44 -8.04 11.96
CA GLU A 52 1.86 -9.19 12.78
C GLU A 52 1.90 -10.48 11.96
N SER A 53 1.00 -10.63 11.00
CA SER A 53 0.96 -11.78 10.09
C SER A 53 2.22 -11.89 9.23
N ASP A 54 2.55 -13.12 8.81
CA ASP A 54 3.62 -13.34 7.83
C ASP A 54 3.15 -12.86 6.44
N LEU A 55 3.84 -11.85 5.91
CA LEU A 55 3.57 -11.33 4.57
C LEU A 55 3.68 -12.40 3.49
N PHE A 56 4.62 -13.34 3.63
CA PHE A 56 4.81 -14.42 2.66
C PHE A 56 3.58 -15.33 2.60
N GLU A 57 3.04 -15.71 3.75
CA GLU A 57 1.81 -16.53 3.84
C GLU A 57 0.62 -15.80 3.20
N VAL A 58 0.46 -14.50 3.48
CA VAL A 58 -0.60 -13.68 2.86
C VAL A 58 -0.47 -13.65 1.34
N ILE A 59 0.76 -13.54 0.82
CA ILE A 59 1.03 -13.55 -0.63
C ILE A 59 0.73 -14.92 -1.24
N GLU A 60 1.19 -16.02 -0.62
CA GLU A 60 0.92 -17.38 -1.12
C GLU A 60 -0.59 -17.65 -1.21
N VAL A 61 -1.32 -17.35 -0.12
CA VAL A 61 -2.77 -17.50 -0.07
C VAL A 61 -3.48 -16.62 -1.11
N ALA A 62 -2.95 -15.42 -1.39
CA ALA A 62 -3.47 -14.55 -2.44
C ALA A 62 -3.26 -15.11 -3.85
N MET A 63 -2.07 -15.65 -4.12
CA MET A 63 -1.76 -16.26 -5.42
C MET A 63 -2.61 -17.51 -5.68
N ASP A 64 -2.90 -18.27 -4.63
CA ASP A 64 -3.75 -19.46 -4.64
C ASP A 64 -5.26 -19.15 -4.69
N GLU A 65 -5.67 -17.89 -4.72
CA GLU A 65 -7.09 -17.46 -4.69
C GLU A 65 -7.85 -17.88 -3.42
N ARG A 66 -7.12 -18.06 -2.31
CA ARG A 66 -7.65 -18.51 -1.01
C ARG A 66 -7.68 -17.39 0.04
N LEU A 67 -7.71 -16.11 -0.36
CA LEU A 67 -7.68 -14.96 0.56
C LEU A 67 -8.74 -15.00 1.67
N ASN A 68 -9.85 -15.70 1.46
CA ASN A 68 -10.89 -15.90 2.46
C ASN A 68 -10.49 -16.86 3.60
N GLU A 69 -9.34 -17.53 3.51
CA GLU A 69 -8.82 -18.49 4.50
C GLU A 69 -7.83 -17.85 5.48
N ILE A 70 -7.39 -16.61 5.25
CA ILE A 70 -6.44 -15.89 6.10
C ILE A 70 -7.04 -14.58 6.61
N GLN A 71 -6.68 -14.23 7.84
CA GLN A 71 -6.93 -12.91 8.42
C GLN A 71 -5.58 -12.24 8.67
N VAL A 72 -5.45 -10.98 8.24
CA VAL A 72 -4.24 -10.19 8.51
C VAL A 72 -4.38 -9.55 9.89
N GLU A 73 -3.47 -9.90 10.79
CA GLU A 73 -3.36 -9.38 12.14
C GLU A 73 -2.39 -8.20 12.20
N TRP A 74 -2.66 -7.27 13.12
CA TRP A 74 -1.95 -6.00 13.24
C TRP A 74 -1.62 -5.70 14.70
N LYS A 75 -0.45 -5.10 14.92
CA LYS A 75 -0.04 -4.60 16.24
C LYS A 75 -0.91 -3.42 16.64
N ASP A 76 -1.28 -3.36 17.91
CA ASP A 76 -1.91 -2.17 18.50
C ASP A 76 -0.84 -1.13 18.88
N GLU A 77 -0.15 -0.62 17.86
CA GLU A 77 0.97 0.32 18.00
C GLU A 77 0.88 1.44 16.96
N VAL A 78 1.68 2.50 17.16
CA VAL A 78 1.79 3.62 16.23
C VAL A 78 3.18 3.60 15.60
N CYS A 79 3.22 3.60 14.26
CA CYS A 79 4.44 3.73 13.48
C CYS A 79 4.44 5.07 12.72
N ILE A 80 5.56 5.80 12.80
CA ILE A 80 5.77 7.05 12.05
C ILE A 80 6.98 6.84 11.15
N ASN A 81 6.78 6.98 9.83
CA ASN A 81 7.86 6.94 8.86
C ASN A 81 8.29 8.36 8.49
N VAL A 82 9.58 8.66 8.56
CA VAL A 82 10.16 9.96 8.18
C VAL A 82 11.09 9.74 7.00
N VAL A 83 10.74 10.35 5.86
CA VAL A 83 11.59 10.32 4.67
C VAL A 83 12.57 11.50 4.74
N LEU A 84 13.87 11.18 4.71
CA LEU A 84 14.93 12.17 4.49
C LEU A 84 15.27 12.19 3.00
N GLU A 85 15.09 13.35 2.39
CA GLU A 85 15.36 13.55 0.96
C GLU A 85 16.54 14.50 0.74
N SER A 86 17.20 14.35 -0.41
CA SER A 86 18.22 15.30 -0.83
C SER A 86 17.59 16.65 -1.13
N LYS A 87 18.23 17.74 -0.68
CA LYS A 87 17.76 19.10 -0.93
C LYS A 87 17.56 19.33 -2.44
N GLY A 88 16.33 19.70 -2.81
CA GLY A 88 15.94 19.96 -4.20
C GLY A 88 14.98 18.91 -4.78
N TYR A 89 14.74 17.79 -4.10
CA TYR A 89 13.65 16.87 -4.45
C TYR A 89 12.28 17.60 -4.43
N PRO A 90 11.32 17.24 -5.31
CA PRO A 90 11.37 16.24 -6.37
C PRO A 90 12.04 16.71 -7.68
N GLY A 91 12.63 17.91 -7.68
CA GLY A 91 13.34 18.49 -8.82
C GLY A 91 14.78 18.01 -8.97
N LYS A 92 15.68 18.90 -9.41
CA LYS A 92 17.10 18.58 -9.52
C LYS A 92 17.75 18.65 -8.14
N PHE A 93 18.45 17.59 -7.77
CA PHE A 93 19.23 17.49 -6.54
C PHE A 93 20.61 16.88 -6.83
N GLU A 94 21.58 17.22 -6.00
CA GLU A 94 22.91 16.59 -6.02
C GLU A 94 22.85 15.21 -5.34
N LYS A 95 23.70 14.30 -5.79
CA LYS A 95 23.77 12.91 -5.28
C LYS A 95 25.10 12.65 -4.61
N ALA A 96 25.22 11.49 -3.96
CA ALA A 96 26.45 11.01 -3.32
C ALA A 96 26.95 11.90 -2.17
N TYR A 97 26.02 12.50 -1.43
CA TYR A 97 26.33 13.05 -0.12
C TYR A 97 26.81 11.93 0.81
N GLU A 98 27.89 12.19 1.54
CA GLU A 98 28.32 11.30 2.61
C GLU A 98 27.29 11.32 3.75
N ILE A 99 26.84 10.14 4.17
CA ILE A 99 25.95 9.98 5.31
C ILE A 99 26.79 9.44 6.46
N THR A 100 27.05 10.29 7.46
CA THR A 100 27.78 9.94 8.69
C THR A 100 26.83 9.82 9.87
N TYR A 101 27.26 9.12 10.91
CA TYR A 101 26.50 8.86 12.15
C TYR A 101 27.06 9.62 13.34
#